data_AF-A0A1B2YW39-F1
#
_entry.id   AF-A0A1B2YW39-F1
#
_cell.length_a   1.000
_cell.length_b   1.000
_cell.length_c   1.000
_cell.angle_alpha   90.00
_cell.angle_beta   90.00
_cell.angle_gamma   90.00
#
_symmetry.space_group_name_H-M   'P 1'
#
loop_
_entity.id
_entity.type
_entity.pdbx_description
1 polymer ?
#
loop_
_entity_poly.entity_id
_entity_poly.type
_entity_poly.pdbx_seq_one_letter_code
_entity_poly.pdbx_strand_id
1 'polypeptide(L)'
;MNLIIKHFPELSDIQIQQFKALQHLYRIWNLKINLISRKDIESLYLKHVLHSLAIAKYINFSPKASVLDVGTGGGFPGIPLAILFPD
;
A
#
# COMPACT_ATOMS: atom_id res chain seq x y z
N MET A 1 2.87 -4.31 -10.18
CA MET A 1 1.70 -3.52 -10.65
C MET A 1 0.59 -4.39 -11.20
N ASN A 2 0.82 -5.21 -12.22
CA ASN A 2 -0.21 -6.08 -12.83
C ASN A 2 -1.00 -6.91 -11.80
N LEU A 3 -0.32 -7.36 -10.75
CA LEU A 3 -0.95 -8.08 -9.63
C LEU A 3 -2.02 -7.26 -8.91
N ILE A 4 -1.77 -5.98 -8.61
CA ILE A 4 -2.73 -5.13 -7.89
C ILE A 4 -3.95 -4.86 -8.79
N ILE A 5 -3.70 -4.47 -10.05
CA ILE A 5 -4.76 -4.18 -11.03
C ILE A 5 -5.66 -5.41 -11.25
N LYS A 6 -5.10 -6.62 -11.27
CA LYS A 6 -5.88 -7.87 -11.36
C LYS A 6 -6.90 -8.01 -10.23
N HIS A 7 -6.57 -7.59 -9.01
CA HIS A 7 -7.44 -7.70 -7.83
C HIS A 7 -8.30 -6.46 -7.57
N PHE A 8 -7.87 -5.31 -8.09
CA PHE A 8 -8.54 -4.00 -7.96
C PHE A 8 -8.58 -3.34 -9.35
N PRO A 9 -9.48 -3.78 -10.24
CA PRO A 9 -9.55 -3.27 -11.62
C PRO A 9 -10.09 -1.84 -11.71
N GLU A 10 -10.86 -1.40 -10.72
CA GLU A 10 -11.53 -0.08 -10.67
C GLU A 10 -10.61 1.05 -10.15
N LEU A 11 -9.29 0.83 -10.08
CA LEU A 11 -8.37 1.87 -9.62
C LEU A 11 -8.30 3.03 -10.60
N SER A 12 -8.37 4.25 -10.08
CA SER A 12 -8.16 5.45 -10.91
C SER A 12 -6.70 5.57 -11.38
N ASP A 13 -6.48 6.34 -12.44
CA ASP A 13 -5.13 6.60 -12.95
C ASP A 13 -4.20 7.20 -11.89
N ILE A 14 -4.74 8.06 -11.03
CA ILE A 14 -4.00 8.67 -9.91
C ILE A 14 -3.56 7.61 -8.92
N GLN A 15 -4.46 6.71 -8.50
CA GLN A 15 -4.13 5.61 -7.59
C GLN A 15 -3.09 4.66 -8.20
N ILE A 16 -3.21 4.34 -9.48
CA ILE A 16 -2.24 3.51 -10.20
C ILE A 16 -0.86 4.19 -10.19
N GLN A 17 -0.78 5.49 -10.45
CA GLN A 17 0.46 6.25 -10.39
C GLN A 17 1.06 6.26 -8.97
N GLN A 18 0.25 6.50 -7.95
CA GLN A 18 0.67 6.46 -6.54
C GLN A 18 1.23 5.09 -6.17
N PHE A 19 0.53 3.99 -6.51
CA PHE A 19 1.04 2.64 -6.25
C PHE A 19 2.33 2.35 -7.02
N LYS A 20 2.47 2.79 -8.27
CA LYS A 20 3.72 2.64 -9.05
C LYS A 20 4.89 3.38 -8.40
N ALA A 21 4.65 4.55 -7.83
CA ALA A 21 5.68 5.35 -7.17
C ALA A 21 6.23 4.68 -5.89
N LEU A 22 5.43 3.87 -5.20
CA LEU A 22 5.83 3.21 -3.95
C LEU A 22 7.13 2.40 -4.13
N GLN A 23 7.27 1.60 -5.19
CA GLN A 23 8.46 0.74 -5.33
C GLN A 23 9.77 1.53 -5.33
N HIS A 24 9.81 2.65 -6.04
CA HIS A 24 10.99 3.49 -6.09
C HIS A 24 11.24 4.20 -4.75
N LEU A 25 10.18 4.79 -4.16
CA LEU A 25 10.26 5.49 -2.88
C LEU A 25 10.73 4.57 -1.75
N TYR A 26 10.13 3.38 -1.63
CA TYR A 26 10.53 2.42 -0.63
C TYR A 26 11.95 1.93 -0.82
N ARG A 27 12.42 1.71 -2.06
CA ARG A 27 13.83 1.36 -2.30
C ARG A 27 14.78 2.45 -1.79
N ILE A 28 14.50 3.72 -2.09
CA ILE A 28 15.33 4.83 -1.62
C ILE A 28 15.34 4.91 -0.09
N TRP A 29 14.17 4.89 0.53
CA TRP A 29 14.06 5.05 1.98
C TRP A 29 14.56 3.82 2.74
N ASN A 30 14.43 2.62 2.18
CA ASN A 30 14.93 1.41 2.82
C ASN A 30 16.46 1.42 2.96
N LEU A 31 17.18 2.07 2.04
CA LEU A 31 18.63 2.27 2.14
C LEU A 31 19.03 3.20 3.30
N LYS A 32 18.13 4.10 3.71
CA LYS A 32 18.40 5.10 4.75
C LYS A 32 18.02 4.61 6.14
N ILE A 33 16.84 4.01 6.27
CA ILE A 33 16.21 3.77 7.58
C ILE A 33 15.62 2.37 7.76
N ASN A 34 15.85 1.43 6.83
CA ASN A 34 15.37 0.03 6.91
C ASN A 34 13.86 -0.10 7.20
N LEU A 35 13.02 0.52 6.38
CA LEU A 35 11.55 0.44 6.48
C LEU A 35 10.99 -0.99 6.37
N ILE A 36 11.62 -1.84 5.55
CA ILE A 36 11.19 -3.20 5.23
C ILE A 36 12.42 -4.11 5.17
N SER A 37 12.26 -5.38 5.54
CA SER A 37 13.30 -6.38 5.35
C SER A 37 13.83 -6.37 3.89
N ARG A 38 15.15 -6.49 3.72
CA ARG A 38 15.78 -6.51 2.40
C ARG A 38 15.28 -7.66 1.52
N LYS A 39 14.84 -8.76 2.12
CA LYS A 39 14.26 -9.90 1.39
C LYS A 39 12.88 -9.57 0.81
N ASP A 40 12.14 -8.67 1.45
CA ASP A 40 10.76 -8.38 1.08
C ASP A 40 10.63 -7.16 0.16
N ILE A 41 11.65 -6.30 0.06
CA ILE A 41 11.63 -5.13 -0.84
C ILE A 41 11.42 -5.52 -2.31
N GLU A 42 11.98 -6.65 -2.75
CA GLU A 42 11.80 -7.18 -4.11
C GLU A 42 10.40 -7.74 -4.33
N SER A 43 9.71 -8.12 -3.25
CA SER A 43 8.34 -8.62 -3.25
C SER A 43 7.33 -7.60 -2.69
N LEU A 44 7.68 -6.31 -2.69
CA LEU A 44 6.92 -5.23 -2.07
C LEU A 44 5.42 -5.30 -2.39
N TYR A 45 5.09 -5.40 -3.68
CA TYR A 45 3.70 -5.37 -4.11
C TYR A 45 2.88 -6.55 -3.63
N LEU A 46 3.46 -7.76 -3.57
CA LEU A 46 2.75 -8.95 -3.16
C LEU A 46 2.64 -9.00 -1.63
N LYS A 47 3.78 -8.85 -0.93
CA LYS A 47 3.88 -9.09 0.51
C LYS A 47 3.38 -7.95 1.38
N HIS A 48 3.47 -6.71 0.89
CA HIS A 48 3.09 -5.53 1.67
C HIS A 48 1.88 -4.82 1.07
N VAL A 49 1.94 -4.43 -0.20
CA VAL A 49 0.85 -3.63 -0.79
C VAL A 49 -0.43 -4.46 -0.94
N LEU A 50 -0.41 -5.57 -1.69
CA LEU A 50 -1.60 -6.38 -1.92
C LEU A 50 -2.13 -6.98 -0.61
N HIS A 51 -1.24 -7.41 0.28
CA HIS A 51 -1.62 -7.92 1.58
C HIS A 51 -2.36 -6.87 2.42
N SER A 52 -1.91 -5.61 2.41
CA SER A 52 -2.60 -4.49 3.07
C SER A 52 -3.98 -4.24 2.45
N LEU A 53 -4.07 -4.26 1.11
CA LEU A 53 -5.32 -4.05 0.40
C LEU A 53 -6.33 -5.19 0.61
N ALA A 54 -5.92 -6.36 1.12
CA ALA A 54 -6.85 -7.44 1.43
C ALA A 54 -7.91 -7.02 2.46
N ILE A 55 -7.60 -6.07 3.35
CA ILE A 55 -8.55 -5.49 4.30
C ILE A 55 -9.77 -4.90 3.57
N ALA A 56 -9.53 -4.21 2.45
CA ALA A 56 -10.57 -3.58 1.64
C ALA A 56 -11.54 -4.56 0.96
N LYS A 57 -11.24 -5.87 0.96
CA LYS A 57 -12.17 -6.90 0.47
C LYS A 57 -13.24 -7.27 1.49
N TYR A 58 -13.03 -6.94 2.76
CA TYR A 58 -13.93 -7.33 3.86
C TYR A 58 -14.46 -6.13 4.64
N ILE A 59 -13.71 -5.03 4.65
CA ILE A 59 -14.08 -3.80 5.36
C ILE A 59 -14.29 -2.70 4.34
N ASN A 60 -15.48 -2.11 4.37
CA ASN A 60 -15.78 -0.88 3.66
C ASN A 60 -15.85 0.25 4.70
N PHE A 61 -14.89 1.17 4.65
CA PHE A 61 -14.85 2.29 5.59
C PHE A 61 -16.00 3.26 5.27
N SER A 62 -16.67 3.76 6.31
CA SER A 62 -17.65 4.83 6.11
C SER A 62 -16.94 6.09 5.61
N PRO A 63 -17.61 6.95 4.82
CA PRO A 63 -17.04 8.22 4.40
C PRO A 63 -16.52 9.01 5.60
N LYS A 64 -15.29 9.54 5.51
CA LYS A 64 -14.60 10.30 6.57
C LYS A 64 -14.35 9.51 7.86
N ALA A 65 -14.32 8.18 7.80
CA ALA A 65 -13.96 7.35 8.94
C ALA A 65 -12.53 7.67 9.40
N SER A 66 -12.34 7.85 10.71
CA SER A 66 -11.01 7.96 11.29
C SER A 66 -10.42 6.57 11.52
N VAL A 67 -9.30 6.27 10.87
CA VAL A 67 -8.61 4.99 10.98
C VAL A 67 -7.25 5.21 11.65
N LEU A 68 -6.91 4.36 12.62
CA LEU A 68 -5.62 4.37 13.30
C LEU A 68 -4.81 3.13 12.90
N ASP A 69 -3.61 3.33 12.38
CA ASP A 69 -2.64 2.27 12.10
C ASP A 69 -1.50 2.31 13.11
N VAL A 70 -1.53 1.40 14.10
CA VAL A 70 -0.59 1.37 15.21
C VAL A 70 0.61 0.48 14.85
N GLY A 71 1.82 1.05 14.95
CA GLY A 71 3.05 0.30 14.69
C GLY A 71 3.36 0.12 13.20
N THR A 72 2.81 0.98 12.34
CA THR A 72 2.87 0.85 10.87
C THR A 72 4.29 0.80 10.29
N GLY A 73 5.29 1.37 10.98
CA GLY A 73 6.70 1.32 10.59
C GLY A 73 6.92 1.77 9.15
N GLY A 74 7.08 0.81 8.24
CA GLY A 74 7.12 1.05 6.80
C GLY A 74 5.91 1.81 6.23
N GLY A 75 4.78 1.88 6.93
CA GLY A 75 3.55 2.50 6.44
C GLY A 75 2.53 1.50 5.94
N PHE A 76 2.58 0.24 6.42
CA PHE A 76 1.64 -0.81 6.06
C PHE A 76 0.82 -1.24 7.29
N PRO A 77 -0.51 -1.37 7.17
CA PRO A 77 -1.34 -1.23 5.96
C PRO A 77 -1.78 0.20 5.59
N GLY A 78 -1.43 1.21 6.39
CA GLY A 78 -1.97 2.58 6.28
C GLY A 78 -1.79 3.25 4.93
N ILE A 79 -0.59 3.25 4.35
CA ILE A 79 -0.34 3.93 3.06
C ILE A 79 -1.14 3.30 1.92
N PRO A 80 -1.13 1.97 1.69
CA PRO A 80 -1.99 1.38 0.66
C PRO A 80 -3.48 1.67 0.86
N LEU A 81 -3.96 1.64 2.11
CA LEU A 81 -5.36 1.93 2.39
C LEU A 81 -5.71 3.38 2.15
N ALA A 82 -4.85 4.34 2.50
CA ALA A 82 -5.06 5.76 2.23
C ALA A 82 -5.05 6.07 0.72
N ILE A 83 -4.28 5.32 -0.08
CA ILE A 83 -4.35 5.43 -1.55
C ILE A 83 -5.69 4.90 -2.06
N LEU A 84 -6.16 3.76 -1.54
CA LEU A 84 -7.41 3.14 -1.99
C LEU A 84 -8.66 3.90 -1.53
N PHE A 85 -8.62 4.49 -0.33
CA PHE A 85 -9.67 5.27 0.31
C PHE A 85 -9.12 6.66 0.64
N PRO A 86 -9.15 7.61 -0.32
CA PRO A 86 -8.56 8.94 -0.14
C PRO A 86 -9.38 9.90 0.73
N ASP A 87 -10.58 9.50 1.16
CA ASP A 87 -11.57 10.33 1.89
C ASP A 87 -11.45 10.25 3.42
#